data_AF-A0A5N5DZ26-F1
#
_entry.id   AF-A0A5N5DZ26-F1
#
_cell.length_a   1.000
_cell.length_b   1.000
_cell.length_c   1.000
_cell.angle_alpha   90.00
_cell.angle_beta   90.00
_cell.angle_gamma   90.00
#
_symmetry.space_group_name_H-M   'P 1'
#
loop_
_entity.id
_entity.type
_entity.pdbx_description
1 polymer ?
#
loop_
_entity_poly.entity_id
_entity_poly.type
_entity_poly.pdbx_seq_one_letter_code
_entity_poly.pdbx_strand_id
1 'polypeptide(L)'
;MMATKTVALTEQPKTIDIYSRAVLGLLPWNKSNSRSVPQQTFTLTGLKVDTDNLAAYCRVTGLRFGDTLPITYPFTLAFPTVMKLMVSKDFPFAAVGS
;
A
#
# COMPACT_ATOMS: atom_id res chain seq x y z
N MET A 1 8.94 -17.35 -19.77
CA MET A 1 8.04 -17.09 -18.62
C MET A 1 8.92 -16.71 -17.44
N MET A 2 8.98 -15.43 -17.07
CA MET A 2 9.76 -15.02 -15.89
C MET A 2 8.91 -15.19 -14.63
N ALA A 3 9.46 -15.83 -13.59
CA ALA A 3 8.73 -16.19 -12.39
C ALA A 3 8.36 -14.95 -11.55
N THR A 4 7.07 -14.73 -11.34
CA THR A 4 6.56 -13.71 -10.43
C THR A 4 6.76 -14.17 -8.99
N LYS A 5 7.45 -13.37 -8.18
CA LYS A 5 7.64 -13.65 -6.75
C LYS A 5 6.39 -13.23 -5.98
N THR A 6 5.65 -14.20 -5.43
CA THR A 6 4.49 -13.92 -4.57
C THR A 6 4.90 -13.86 -3.11
N VAL A 7 4.57 -12.76 -2.44
CA VAL A 7 4.83 -12.52 -1.02
C VAL A 7 3.50 -12.40 -0.28
N ALA A 8 3.19 -13.39 0.55
CA ALA A 8 2.02 -13.35 1.44
C ALA A 8 2.26 -12.36 2.58
N LEU A 9 1.28 -11.50 2.83
CA LEU A 9 1.23 -10.58 3.95
C LEU A 9 0.25 -11.13 4.99
N THR A 10 0.65 -11.10 6.26
CA THR A 10 -0.17 -11.53 7.38
C THR A 10 -1.03 -10.40 7.95
N GLU A 11 -0.62 -9.15 7.73
CA GLU A 11 -1.30 -7.94 8.18
C GLU A 11 -1.16 -6.83 7.14
N GLN A 12 -1.99 -5.78 7.24
CA GLN A 12 -1.81 -4.59 6.43
C GLN A 12 -0.44 -3.96 6.70
N PRO A 13 0.26 -3.50 5.64
CA PRO A 13 1.51 -2.77 5.82
C PRO A 13 1.35 -1.59 6.77
N LYS A 14 2.25 -1.50 7.75
CA LYS A 14 2.24 -0.41 8.72
C LYS A 14 2.70 0.87 8.04
N THR A 15 2.02 1.95 8.36
CA THR A 15 2.30 3.30 7.85
C THR A 15 3.76 3.72 8.12
N ILE A 16 4.30 3.37 9.29
CA ILE A 16 5.70 3.66 9.64
C ILE A 16 6.71 2.94 8.73
N ASP A 17 6.42 1.71 8.32
CA ASP A 17 7.29 0.94 7.42
C ASP A 17 7.27 1.54 6.00
N ILE A 18 6.09 2.01 5.56
CA ILE A 18 5.94 2.68 4.27
C ILE A 18 6.73 3.99 4.26
N TYR A 19 6.54 4.84 5.27
CA TYR A 19 7.20 6.15 5.31
C TYR A 19 8.70 6.05 5.54
N SER A 20 9.17 5.15 6.41
CA SER A 20 10.60 4.95 6.60
C SER A 20 11.29 4.54 5.29
N ARG A 21 10.67 3.64 4.51
CA ARG A 21 11.18 3.28 3.19
C ARG A 21 11.10 4.41 2.18
N ALA A 22 10.03 5.19 2.18
CA ALA A 22 9.90 6.36 1.32
C ALA A 22 11.03 7.38 1.60
N VAL A 23 11.29 7.69 2.87
CA VAL A 23 12.37 8.59 3.30
C VAL A 23 13.75 8.03 2.90
N LEU A 24 13.99 6.73 3.10
CA LEU A 24 15.23 6.09 2.66
C LEU A 24 15.41 6.15 1.13
N GLY A 25 14.32 6.15 0.35
CA GLY A 25 14.35 6.31 -1.10
C GLY A 25 14.73 7.71 -1.58
N LEU A 26 14.65 8.72 -0.71
CA LEU A 26 15.11 10.09 -1.02
C LEU A 26 16.64 10.24 -0.91
N LEU A 27 17.32 9.29 -0.26
CA LEU A 27 18.77 9.34 -0.11
C LEU A 27 19.47 9.11 -1.46
N PRO A 28 20.47 9.93 -1.82
CA PRO A 28 21.08 9.89 -3.16
C PRO A 28 21.76 8.55 -3.50
N TRP A 29 22.09 7.76 -2.48
CA TRP A 29 22.80 6.48 -2.57
C TRP A 29 21.86 5.28 -2.71
N ASN A 30 20.55 5.48 -2.50
CA ASN A 30 19.55 4.41 -2.43
C ASN A 30 18.52 4.52 -3.58
N LYS A 31 18.94 5.13 -4.70
CA LYS A 31 18.11 5.23 -5.91
C LYS A 31 17.99 3.86 -6.58
N SER A 32 16.76 3.49 -6.92
CA SER A 32 16.51 2.30 -7.75
C SER A 32 17.08 2.54 -9.15
N ASN A 33 17.94 1.62 -9.61
CA ASN A 33 18.43 1.59 -10.99
C ASN A 33 17.50 0.74 -11.90
N SER A 34 16.38 0.25 -11.36
CA SER A 34 15.44 -0.57 -12.12
C SER A 34 14.73 0.29 -13.17
N ARG A 35 14.71 -0.17 -14.42
CA ARG A 35 13.97 0.45 -15.53
C ARG A 35 12.66 -0.29 -15.85
N SER A 36 12.42 -1.42 -15.19
CA SER A 36 11.28 -2.30 -15.44
C SER A 36 10.41 -2.43 -14.20
N VAL A 37 9.12 -2.68 -14.41
CA VAL A 37 8.17 -2.96 -13.33
C VAL A 37 8.60 -4.24 -12.58
N PRO A 38 8.53 -4.28 -11.23
CA PRO A 38 8.89 -5.46 -10.47
C PRO A 38 8.03 -6.66 -10.84
N GLN A 39 8.64 -7.83 -10.96
CA GLN A 39 7.92 -9.11 -11.06
C GLN A 39 7.58 -9.65 -9.67
N GLN A 40 6.90 -8.82 -8.86
CA GLN A 40 6.54 -9.16 -7.48
C GLN A 40 5.06 -8.89 -7.22
N THR A 41 4.40 -9.85 -6.58
CA THR A 41 3.01 -9.77 -6.15
C THR A 41 2.94 -9.82 -4.64
N PHE A 42 2.20 -8.89 -4.03
CA PHE A 42 1.84 -8.96 -2.62
C PHE A 42 0.39 -9.45 -2.49
N THR A 43 0.18 -10.44 -1.63
CA THR A 43 -1.15 -10.99 -1.36
C THR A 43 -1.48 -10.82 0.11
N LEU A 44 -2.61 -10.21 0.42
CA LEU A 44 -3.16 -10.10 1.78
C LEU A 44 -4.54 -10.77 1.79
N THR A 45 -4.70 -11.82 2.58
CA THR A 45 -5.96 -12.55 2.71
C THR A 45 -6.56 -12.37 4.10
N GLY A 46 -7.88 -12.56 4.22
CA GLY A 46 -8.56 -12.48 5.51
C GLY A 46 -8.62 -11.08 6.13
N LEU A 47 -8.46 -10.03 5.31
CA LEU A 47 -8.56 -8.66 5.78
C LEU A 47 -9.96 -8.40 6.35
N LYS A 48 -10.02 -8.01 7.63
CA LYS A 48 -11.26 -7.63 8.31
C LYS A 48 -11.39 -6.12 8.31
N VAL A 49 -12.63 -5.66 8.17
CA VAL A 49 -12.94 -4.24 8.33
C VAL A 49 -12.92 -3.90 9.81
N ASP A 50 -12.07 -2.95 10.17
CA ASP A 50 -12.14 -2.25 11.45
C ASP A 50 -13.30 -1.24 11.40
N THR A 51 -14.28 -1.40 12.29
CA THR A 51 -15.46 -0.55 12.38
C THR A 51 -15.12 0.87 12.83
N ASP A 52 -14.10 1.04 13.65
CA ASP A 52 -13.68 2.37 14.12
C ASP A 52 -13.02 3.14 12.99
N ASN A 53 -12.20 2.45 12.18
CA ASN A 53 -11.63 3.02 10.96
C ASN A 53 -12.72 3.39 9.94
N LEU A 54 -13.72 2.51 9.72
CA LEU A 54 -14.84 2.77 8.82
C LEU A 54 -15.66 3.99 9.29
N ALA A 55 -15.98 4.08 10.58
CA ALA A 55 -16.70 5.21 11.15
C ALA A 55 -15.91 6.52 11.00
N ALA A 56 -14.60 6.48 11.22
CA ALA A 56 -13.73 7.63 11.00
C ALA A 56 -13.66 8.06 9.53
N TYR A 57 -13.56 7.09 8.61
CA TYR A 57 -13.58 7.33 7.17
C TYR A 57 -14.88 8.00 6.74
N CYS A 58 -16.03 7.44 7.11
CA CYS A 58 -17.36 8.00 6.80
C CYS A 58 -17.49 9.43 7.35
N ARG A 59 -17.04 9.68 8.58
CA ARG A 59 -17.08 11.02 9.18
C ARG A 59 -16.23 12.05 8.42
N VAL A 60 -15.00 11.71 8.03
CA VAL A 60 -14.10 12.62 7.32
C VAL A 60 -14.55 12.87 5.88
N THR A 61 -15.17 11.87 5.25
CA THR A 61 -15.63 11.95 3.85
C THR A 61 -17.07 12.44 3.70
N GLY A 62 -17.82 12.56 4.80
CA GLY A 62 -19.25 12.90 4.78
C GLY A 62 -20.15 11.78 4.25
N LEU A 63 -19.64 10.54 4.17
CA LEU A 63 -20.39 9.38 3.70
C LEU A 63 -21.21 8.76 4.85
N ARG A 64 -22.29 8.08 4.49
CA ARG A 64 -23.14 7.39 5.48
C ARG A 64 -22.38 6.22 6.12
N PHE A 65 -22.46 6.12 7.44
CA PHE A 65 -22.04 4.93 8.20
C PHE A 65 -23.25 3.98 8.38
N GLY A 66 -23.02 2.68 8.26
CA GLY A 66 -24.06 1.66 8.37
C GLY A 66 -23.56 0.27 8.00
N ASP A 67 -24.48 -0.63 7.65
CA ASP A 67 -24.19 -2.06 7.43
C ASP A 67 -23.55 -2.36 6.06
N THR A 68 -23.36 -1.34 5.23
CA THR A 68 -22.72 -1.45 3.93
C THR A 68 -21.49 -0.56 3.86
N LEU A 69 -20.44 -1.06 3.19
CA LEU A 69 -19.24 -0.29 2.97
C LEU A 69 -19.48 0.75 1.86
N PRO A 70 -19.05 2.00 2.03
CA PRO A 70 -18.98 2.94 0.93
C PRO A 70 -18.11 2.37 -0.20
N ILE A 71 -18.51 2.56 -1.47
CA ILE A 71 -17.82 1.99 -2.64
C ILE A 71 -16.35 2.40 -2.75
N THR A 72 -15.97 3.52 -2.12
CA THR A 72 -14.62 4.07 -2.07
C THR A 72 -13.78 3.54 -0.91
N TYR A 73 -14.38 2.97 0.14
CA TYR A 73 -13.67 2.46 1.31
C TYR A 73 -12.69 1.30 1.01
N PRO A 74 -12.98 0.37 0.08
CA PRO A 74 -12.02 -0.66 -0.31
C PRO A 74 -10.67 -0.12 -0.80
N PHE A 75 -10.63 1.09 -1.37
CA PHE A 75 -9.37 1.74 -1.73
C PHE A 75 -8.52 2.02 -0.48
N THR A 76 -9.10 2.55 0.60
CA THR A 76 -8.41 2.77 1.88
C THR A 76 -7.80 1.48 2.45
N LEU A 77 -8.50 0.35 2.27
CA LEU A 77 -8.04 -0.97 2.73
C LEU A 77 -6.87 -1.51 1.90
N ALA A 78 -6.92 -1.35 0.57
CA ALA A 78 -5.91 -1.86 -0.35
C ALA A 78 -4.66 -0.97 -0.45
N PHE A 79 -4.82 0.33 -0.23
CA PHE A 79 -3.79 1.33 -0.50
C PHE A 79 -2.45 1.10 0.24
N PRO A 80 -2.41 0.69 1.52
CA PRO A 80 -1.13 0.38 2.18
C PRO A 80 -0.32 -0.72 1.46
N THR A 81 -0.98 -1.72 0.88
CA THR A 81 -0.34 -2.78 0.08
C THR A 81 0.21 -2.24 -1.25
N VAL A 82 -0.54 -1.36 -1.91
CA VAL A 82 -0.06 -0.66 -3.12
C VAL A 82 1.18 0.18 -2.78
N MET A 83 1.13 0.96 -1.70
CA MET A 83 2.26 1.77 -1.25
C MET A 83 3.49 0.91 -0.91
N LYS A 84 3.31 -0.25 -0.27
CA LYS A 84 4.40 -1.20 0.00
C LYS A 84 5.11 -1.69 -1.27
N LEU A 85 4.37 -1.85 -2.37
CA LEU A 85 4.94 -2.16 -3.69
C LEU A 85 5.73 -0.97 -4.23
N MET A 86 5.16 0.23 -4.17
CA MET A 86 5.79 1.45 -4.70
C MET A 86 7.10 1.81 -3.96
N VAL A 87 7.16 1.58 -2.64
CA VAL A 87 8.38 1.81 -1.84
C VAL A 87 9.31 0.60 -1.76
N SER A 88 9.06 -0.44 -2.57
CA SER A 88 9.97 -1.59 -2.67
C SER A 88 11.22 -1.25 -3.46
N LYS A 89 12.35 -1.90 -3.16
CA LYS A 89 13.64 -1.62 -3.81
C LYS A 89 13.62 -1.81 -5.32
N ASP A 90 12.82 -2.75 -5.80
CA ASP A 90 12.77 -3.10 -7.22
C ASP A 90 11.88 -2.15 -8.03
N PHE A 91 11.09 -1.29 -7.36
CA PHE A 91 10.18 -0.36 -8.03
C PHE A 91 11.00 0.75 -8.74
N PRO A 92 10.67 1.07 -10.00
CA PRO A 92 11.52 1.92 -10.85
C PRO A 92 11.36 3.43 -10.60
N PHE A 93 10.38 3.86 -9.80
CA PHE A 93 10.10 5.28 -9.56
C PHE A 93 10.22 5.64 -8.08
N ALA A 94 10.58 6.89 -7.80
CA ALA A 94 10.47 7.42 -6.45
C ALA A 94 8.99 7.53 -6.07
N ALA A 95 8.63 7.09 -4.87
CA ALA A 95 7.24 7.15 -4.40
C ALA A 95 6.77 8.58 -4.05
N VAL A 96 7.69 9.54 -3.90
CA VAL A 96 7.41 10.91 -3.47
C VAL A 96 7.77 11.87 -4.61
N GLY A 97 6.80 12.72 -5.00
CA GLY A 97 7.03 13.91 -5.84
C GLY A 97 7.50 13.64 -7.28
N SER A 98 7.14 12.50 -7.87
CA SER A 98 7.36 12.19 -9.29
C SER A 98 6.63 13.15 -10.22
#